data_AF-A0A943RE86-F1
#
_entry.id   AF-A0A943RE86-F1
#
_cell.length_a   1.000
_cell.length_b   1.000
_cell.length_c   1.000
_cell.angle_alpha   90.00
_cell.angle_beta   90.00
_cell.angle_gamma   90.00
#
_symmetry.space_group_name_H-M   'P 1'
#
loop_
_entity.id
_entity.type
_entity.pdbx_description
1 polymer ?
#
loop_
_entity_poly.entity_id
_entity_poly.type
_entity_poly.pdbx_seq_one_letter_code
_entity_poly.pdbx_strand_id
1 'polypeptide(L)' 'MVNIEGKKQMILLTRVRENAHLSQRKLEKLSNVCAPDISKAETRGLRLYPVQMERIAAALEWNGDPMELLEEVSEDE' A
#
# COMPACT_ATOMS: atom_id res chain seq x y z
N MET A 1 29.83 1.76 -18.87
CA MET A 1 29.24 1.27 -17.62
C MET A 1 28.16 2.25 -17.24
N VAL A 2 26.88 1.91 -17.41
CA VAL A 2 25.79 2.79 -16.97
C VAL A 2 25.47 2.33 -15.55
N ASN A 3 25.91 3.08 -14.55
CA ASN A 3 25.39 2.94 -13.19
C ASN A 3 23.95 3.44 -13.23
N ILE A 4 23.02 2.52 -13.50
CA ILE A 4 21.61 2.75 -13.22
C ILE A 4 21.52 2.56 -11.71
N GLU A 5 21.63 3.66 -10.98
CA GLU A 5 21.26 3.73 -9.58
C GLU A 5 19.76 3.44 -9.54
N GLY A 6 19.43 2.15 -9.46
CA GLY A 6 18.07 1.66 -9.57
C GLY A 6 17.32 2.09 -8.32
N LYS A 7 16.62 3.22 -8.41
CA LYS A 7 15.67 3.64 -7.38
C LYS A 7 14.77 2.46 -7.08
N LYS A 8 14.80 1.96 -5.84
CA LYS A 8 13.92 0.88 -5.43
C LYS A 8 12.50 1.43 -5.49
N GLN A 9 11.63 0.73 -6.23
CA GLN A 9 10.23 1.09 -6.37
C GLN A 9 9.41 0.30 -5.35
N MET A 10 8.46 0.96 -4.70
CA MET A 10 7.53 0.33 -3.78
C MET A 10 6.10 0.84 -4.03
N ILE A 11 5.09 0.08 -3.60
CA ILE A 11 3.71 0.54 -3.64
C ILE A 11 3.45 1.50 -2.47
N LEU A 12 2.74 2.60 -2.72
CA LEU A 12 2.43 3.63 -1.70
C LEU A 12 1.74 3.03 -0.46
N LEU A 13 0.84 2.06 -0.65
CA LEU A 13 0.20 1.31 0.43
C LEU A 13 1.22 0.72 1.42
N THR A 14 2.31 0.14 0.92
CA THR A 14 3.39 -0.41 1.75
C THR A 14 3.99 0.69 2.61
N ARG A 15 4.36 1.82 2.01
CA ARG A 15 4.95 2.97 2.69
C ARG A 15 4.04 3.52 3.79
N VAL A 16 2.78 3.80 3.44
CA VAL A 16 1.80 4.40 4.36
C VAL A 16 1.52 3.45 5.53
N ARG A 17 1.37 2.15 5.26
CA ARG A 17 1.17 1.14 6.30
C ARG A 17 2.36 1.05 7.25
N GLU A 18 3.58 1.06 6.74
CA GLU A 18 4.80 0.95 7.54
C GLU A 18 5.07 2.21 8.37
N ASN A 19 4.80 3.39 7.81
CA ASN A 19 4.83 4.67 8.55
C ASN A 19 3.78 4.71 9.68
N ALA A 20 2.64 4.07 9.49
CA ALA A 20 1.63 3.88 10.54
C ALA A 20 1.99 2.75 11.54
N HIS A 21 3.17 2.12 11.39
CA HIS A 21 3.63 0.98 12.20
C HIS A 21 2.64 -0.21 12.23
N LEU A 22 1.92 -0.43 11.14
CA LEU A 22 0.94 -1.51 11.02
C LEU A 22 1.54 -2.72 10.29
N SER A 23 1.31 -3.92 10.85
CA SER A 23 1.44 -5.15 10.07
C SER A 23 0.23 -5.33 9.15
N GLN A 24 0.37 -6.11 8.08
CA GLN A 24 -0.76 -6.46 7.20
C GLN A 24 -1.93 -7.11 7.97
N ARG A 25 -1.64 -7.97 8.96
CA ARG A 25 -2.66 -8.56 9.85
C ARG A 25 -3.34 -7.52 10.75
N LYS A 26 -2.62 -6.48 11.17
CA LYS A 26 -3.23 -5.40 11.94
C LYS A 26 -4.12 -4.54 11.06
N LEU A 27 -3.67 -4.22 9.84
CA LEU A 27 -4.47 -3.50 8.85
C LEU A 27 -5.72 -4.29 8.44
N GLU A 28 -5.63 -5.61 8.31
CA GLU A 28 -6.78 -6.49 8.09
C GLU A 28 -7.85 -6.31 9.17
N LYS A 29 -7.45 -6.32 10.45
CA LYS A 29 -8.38 -6.14 11.56
C LYS A 29 -9.07 -4.77 11.57
N LEU A 30 -8.41 -3.73 11.05
CA LEU A 30 -8.92 -2.36 11.01
C LEU A 30 -9.80 -2.12 9.78
N SER A 31 -9.41 -2.63 8.62
CA SER A 31 -10.07 -2.40 7.33
C SER A 31 -11.08 -3.48 6.95
N ASN A 32 -11.05 -4.64 7.61
CA ASN A 32 -11.79 -5.84 7.21
C ASN A 32 -11.47 -6.29 5.77
N VAL A 33 -10.21 -6.11 5.34
CA VAL A 33 -9.66 -6.64 4.08
C VAL A 33 -8.56 -7.65 4.41
N CYS A 34 -8.64 -8.86 3.85
CA CYS A 34 -7.77 -9.98 4.20
C CYS A 34 -6.27 -9.66 3.98
N ALA A 35 -5.41 -9.98 4.95
CA ALA A 35 -3.97 -9.74 4.84
C ALA A 35 -3.30 -10.34 3.59
N PRO A 36 -3.71 -11.53 3.06
CA PRO A 36 -3.18 -12.03 1.80
C PRO A 36 -3.48 -11.13 0.59
N ASP A 37 -4.63 -10.47 0.56
CA ASP A 37 -4.99 -9.57 -0.53
C ASP A 37 -4.26 -8.24 -0.41
N ILE A 38 -4.11 -7.72 0.82
CA ILE A 38 -3.23 -6.58 1.12
C ILE A 38 -1.80 -6.90 0.65
N SER A 39 -1.25 -8.06 1.01
CA SER A 39 0.09 -8.47 0.59
C SER A 39 0.25 -8.56 -0.93
N LYS A 40 -0.75 -9.09 -1.64
CA LYS A 40 -0.73 -9.14 -3.11
C LYS A 40 -0.85 -7.75 -3.73
N ALA A 41 -1.61 -6.84 -3.12
CA ALA A 41 -1.69 -5.45 -3.57
C ALA A 41 -0.33 -4.76 -3.43
N GLU A 42 0.35 -4.97 -2.30
CA GLU A 42 1.67 -4.38 -2.00
C GLU A 42 2.81 -4.94 -2.87
N THR A 43 2.75 -6.20 -3.29
CA THR A 43 3.91 -6.90 -3.88
C THR A 43 3.69 -7.44 -5.30
N ARG A 44 2.44 -7.63 -5.71
CA ARG A 44 2.08 -8.28 -7.00
C ARG A 44 1.16 -7.42 -7.87
N GLY A 45 0.88 -6.18 -7.48
CA GLY A 45 0.03 -5.27 -8.23
C GLY A 45 -1.44 -5.72 -8.31
N LEU A 46 -1.92 -6.51 -7.34
CA LEU A 46 -3.34 -6.84 -7.27
C LEU A 46 -4.16 -5.55 -7.09
N ARG A 47 -5.02 -5.26 -8.06
CA ARG A 47 -6.02 -4.20 -7.91
C ARG A 47 -7.18 -4.69 -7.06
N LEU A 48 -7.33 -4.10 -5.88
CA LEU A 48 -8.47 -4.32 -5.02
C LEU A 48 -9.69 -3.52 -5.51
N TYR A 49 -10.87 -3.93 -5.10
CA TYR A 49 -12.10 -3.21 -5.42
C TYR A 49 -12.13 -1.84 -4.73
N PRO A 50 -12.79 -0.82 -5.31
CA PRO A 50 -12.88 0.52 -4.72
C PRO A 50 -13.33 0.51 -3.25
N VAL A 51 -14.37 -0.26 -2.92
CA VAL A 51 -14.88 -0.39 -1.53
C VAL A 51 -13.83 -0.99 -0.58
N GLN A 52 -12.95 -1.88 -1.06
CA GLN A 52 -11.85 -2.39 -0.24
C GLN A 52 -10.79 -1.33 -0.02
N MET A 53 -10.48 -0.54 -1.06
CA MET A 53 -9.54 0.58 -0.96
C MET A 53 -10.05 1.67 -0.03
N GLU A 54 -11.34 2.03 -0.09
CA GLU A 54 -11.97 2.97 0.83
C GLU A 54 -11.79 2.55 2.30
N ARG A 55 -11.98 1.27 2.59
CA ARG A 55 -11.78 0.74 3.96
C ARG A 55 -10.32 0.75 4.39
N ILE A 56 -9.40 0.44 3.49
CA ILE A 56 -7.96 0.51 3.74
C ILE A 56 -7.54 1.97 4.00
N ALA A 57 -7.98 2.90 3.15
CA ALA A 57 -7.71 4.33 3.30
C ALA A 57 -8.24 4.85 4.64
N ALA A 58 -9.48 4.51 5.00
CA ALA A 58 -10.06 4.88 6.29
C ALA A 58 -9.25 4.30 7.47
N ALA A 59 -8.81 3.05 7.38
CA ALA A 59 -8.00 2.41 8.42
C ALA A 59 -6.58 2.99 8.57
N LEU A 60 -6.06 3.62 7.50
CA LEU A 60 -4.77 4.29 7.46
C LEU A 60 -4.87 5.81 7.73
N GLU A 61 -6.09 6.31 7.99
CA GLU A 61 -6.37 7.75 8.09
C GLU A 61 -5.90 8.53 6.85
N TRP A 62 -5.95 7.88 5.67
CA TRP A 62 -5.58 8.47 4.40
C TRP A 62 -6.67 9.43 3.90
N ASN A 63 -6.28 10.67 3.60
CA ASN A 63 -7.21 11.73 3.20
C ASN A 63 -7.24 11.97 1.67
N GLY A 64 -6.37 11.30 0.90
CA GLY A 64 -6.36 11.37 -0.57
C GLY A 64 -7.34 10.39 -1.21
N ASP A 65 -7.21 10.18 -2.53
CA ASP A 65 -7.99 9.13 -3.21
C ASP A 65 -7.50 7.75 -2.73
N PRO A 66 -8.39 6.85 -2.25
CA PRO A 66 -8.00 5.50 -1.87
C PRO A 66 -7.23 4.74 -2.94
N MET A 67 -7.48 5.01 -4.22
CA MET A 67 -6.81 4.32 -5.33
C MET A 67 -5.36 4.74 -5.51
N GLU A 68 -4.97 5.94 -5.06
CA GLU A 68 -3.57 6.42 -5.08
C GLU A 68 -2.66 5.50 -4.25
N LEU A 69 -3.20 4.81 -3.23
CA LEU A 69 -2.43 3.86 -2.43
C LEU A 69 -1.87 2.68 -3.25
N LEU A 70 -2.40 2.41 -4.44
CA LEU A 70 -1.89 1.35 -5.33
C LEU A 70 -0.84 1.85 -6.33
N GLU A 71 -0.44 3.12 -6.26
CA GLU A 71 0.59 3.68 -7.14
C GLU A 71 1.99 3.27 -6.70
N GLU A 72 2.89 3.18 -7.68
CA GLU A 72 4.32 2.97 -7.47
C GLU A 72 4.98 4.30 -7.08
N VAL A 73 5.75 4.28 -6.00
CA VAL A 73 6.53 5.40 -5.49
C VAL A 73 7.99 4.99 -5.31
N SER A 74 8.91 5.94 -5.44
CA SER A 74 10.33 5.68 -5.18
C SER A 74 10.64 5.71 -3.68
N GLU A 75 11.55 4.87 -3.19
CA GLU A 75 11.95 4.89 -1.76
C GLU A 75 12.66 6.20 -1.35
N ASP A 76 13.13 6.99 -2.33
CA ASP A 76 13.92 8.21 -2.11
C ASP A 76 13.07 9.50 -2.03
N GLU A 77 11.76 9.41 -2.26
CA GLU A 77 10.77 10.47 -2.01
C GLU A 77 10.05 10.23 -0.68
#